data_AF-A0A9Q1B499-F1
#
_entry.id   AF-A0A9Q1B499-F1
#
_cell.length_a   1.000
_cell.length_b   1.000
_cell.length_c   1.000
_cell.angle_alpha   90.00
_cell.angle_beta   90.00
_cell.angle_gamma   90.00
#
_symmetry.space_group_name_H-M   'P 1'
#
loop_
_entity.id
_entity.type
_entity.pdbx_description
1 polymer ?
#
loop_
_entity_poly.entity_id
_entity_poly.type
_entity_poly.pdbx_seq_one_letter_code
_entity_poly.pdbx_strand_id
1 'polypeptide(L)'
;MPFAIKCPELGLGLLASVAFCICAIQETFKEAGLLVVMAASDAASTSASPACLLVPEHLPLGPELAEWWWQVQRQLASFSQLCCHLRCVPNIGALHKWKYWLTPMGQARWAAL
;
A
#
# COMPACT_ATOMS: atom_id res chain seq x y z
N MET A 1 -26.12 11.07 1.04
CA MET A 1 -26.31 9.78 1.74
C MET A 1 -24.97 9.06 1.78
N PRO A 2 -24.29 8.89 2.93
CA PRO A 2 -22.98 8.25 2.93
C PRO A 2 -23.15 6.73 2.93
N PHE A 3 -22.68 6.08 1.86
CA PHE A 3 -22.48 4.63 1.81
C PHE A 3 -21.31 4.26 2.74
N ALA A 4 -21.59 4.03 4.02
CA ALA A 4 -20.59 3.57 4.99
C ALA A 4 -21.01 2.21 5.54
N ILE A 5 -20.17 1.20 5.33
CA ILE A 5 -20.36 -0.14 5.87
C ILE A 5 -19.66 -0.23 7.22
N LYS A 6 -20.35 -0.75 8.24
CA LYS A 6 -19.73 -1.37 9.41
C LYS A 6 -19.24 -2.75 8.99
N CYS A 7 -17.93 -2.89 8.80
CA CYS A 7 -17.31 -4.19 8.57
C CYS A 7 -17.41 -4.99 9.89
N PRO A 8 -17.86 -6.26 9.91
CA PRO A 8 -18.02 -7.00 11.15
C PRO A 8 -16.66 -7.23 11.81
N GLU A 9 -16.56 -6.87 13.09
CA GLU A 9 -15.37 -7.06 13.93
C GLU A 9 -15.16 -8.55 14.25
N LEU A 10 -14.54 -9.27 13.32
CA LEU A 10 -13.88 -10.54 13.58
C LEU A 10 -12.42 -10.37 13.15
N GLY A 11 -11.46 -11.06 13.78
CA GLY A 11 -10.01 -10.87 13.59
C GLY A 11 -9.51 -10.84 12.12
N LEU A 12 -10.30 -11.31 11.16
CA LEU A 12 -10.10 -11.10 9.72
C LEU A 12 -10.12 -9.63 9.29
N GLY A 13 -10.88 -8.75 9.95
CA GLY A 13 -10.98 -7.33 9.61
C GLY A 13 -9.66 -6.57 9.79
N LEU A 14 -8.87 -6.92 10.81
CA LEU A 14 -7.54 -6.35 11.02
C LEU A 14 -6.56 -6.84 9.95
N LEU A 15 -6.53 -8.16 9.69
CA LEU A 15 -5.67 -8.74 8.64
C LEU A 15 -6.01 -8.17 7.26
N ALA A 16 -7.30 -8.06 6.94
CA ALA A 16 -7.76 -7.43 5.70
C ALA A 16 -7.36 -5.95 5.63
N SER A 17 -7.49 -5.20 6.74
CA SER A 17 -7.07 -3.80 6.79
C SER A 17 -5.56 -3.64 6.56
N VAL A 18 -4.74 -4.49 7.18
CA VAL A 18 -3.28 -4.48 6.97
C VAL A 18 -2.96 -4.81 5.52
N ALA A 19 -3.59 -5.84 4.95
CA ALA A 19 -3.41 -6.19 3.54
C ALA A 19 -3.78 -5.02 2.61
N PHE A 20 -4.90 -4.34 2.85
CA PHE A 20 -5.29 -3.17 2.07
C PHE A 20 -4.30 -2.01 2.20
N CYS A 21 -3.76 -1.74 3.39
CA CYS A 21 -2.71 -0.73 3.55
C CYS A 21 -1.45 -1.09 2.77
N ILE A 22 -1.00 -2.36 2.84
CA ILE A 22 0.18 -2.82 2.08
C ILE A 22 -0.08 -2.68 0.57
N CYS A 23 -1.25 -3.11 0.08
CA CYS A 23 -1.62 -2.95 -1.32
C CYS A 23 -1.62 -1.47 -1.74
N ALA A 24 -2.23 -0.58 -0.94
CA ALA A 24 -2.26 0.85 -1.25
C ALA A 24 -0.85 1.46 -1.35
N ILE A 25 0.06 1.09 -0.44
CA ILE A 25 1.47 1.51 -0.49
C ILE A 25 2.16 0.96 -1.75
N GLN A 26 1.95 -0.32 -2.06
CA GLN A 26 2.55 -0.95 -3.24
C GLN A 26 2.07 -0.28 -4.53
N GLU A 27 0.77 -0.04 -4.67
CA GLU A 27 0.20 0.63 -5.85
C GLU A 27 0.66 2.09 -5.93
N THR A 28 0.82 2.78 -4.79
CA THR A 28 1.40 4.14 -4.75
C THR A 28 2.82 4.16 -5.31
N PHE A 29 3.64 3.15 -4.99
CA PHE A 29 4.98 3.03 -5.57
C PHE A 29 4.93 2.69 -7.06
N LYS A 30 4.04 1.78 -7.48
CA LYS A 30 3.88 1.44 -8.91
C LYS A 30 3.43 2.63 -9.75
N GLU A 31 2.45 3.40 -9.30
CA GLU A 31 1.84 4.47 -10.09
C GLU A 31 2.62 5.78 -9.99
N ALA A 32 3.09 6.15 -8.79
CA ALA A 32 3.70 7.44 -8.52
C ALA A 32 5.21 7.38 -8.25
N GLY A 33 5.81 6.18 -8.17
CA GLY A 33 7.20 6.00 -7.77
C GLY A 33 7.47 6.34 -6.31
N LEU A 34 6.44 6.64 -5.51
CA LEU A 34 6.57 7.08 -4.12
C LEU A 34 6.58 5.88 -3.17
N LEU A 35 7.63 5.77 -2.35
CA LEU A 35 7.78 4.68 -1.41
C LEU A 35 7.46 5.16 0.01
N VAL A 36 6.34 4.66 0.58
CA VAL A 36 5.86 4.99 1.94
C VAL A 36 6.32 3.92 2.92
N VAL A 37 7.49 4.13 3.54
CA VAL A 37 8.15 3.11 4.37
C VAL A 37 8.68 3.72 5.68
N MET A 38 9.10 2.84 6.58
CA MET A 38 9.85 3.20 7.78
C MET A 38 11.02 2.23 7.95
N ALA A 39 12.05 2.64 8.69
CA ALA A 39 13.17 1.76 9.01
C ALA A 39 12.68 0.54 9.79
N ALA A 40 13.22 -0.65 9.48
CA ALA A 40 12.85 -1.86 10.20
C ALA A 40 13.21 -1.81 11.70
N SER A 41 14.25 -1.05 12.07
CA SER A 41 14.61 -0.76 13.47
C SER A 41 13.50 -0.03 14.22
N ASP A 42 12.85 0.92 13.55
CA ASP A 42 11.86 1.81 14.16
C ASP A 42 10.50 1.11 14.27
N ALA A 43 10.24 0.10 13.44
CA ALA A 43 9.01 -0.69 13.50
C ALA A 43 8.90 -1.53 14.79
N ALA A 44 10.02 -1.85 15.44
CA ALA A 44 10.05 -2.56 16.71
C ALA A 44 9.85 -1.63 17.92
N SER A 45 10.05 -0.33 17.75
CA SER A 45 9.83 0.68 18.78
C SER A 45 8.41 1.24 18.71
N THR A 46 7.70 1.31 19.84
CA THR A 46 6.33 1.85 19.93
C THR A 46 6.27 3.37 19.73
N SER A 47 7.41 4.06 19.61
CA SER A 47 7.43 5.46 19.22
C SER A 47 7.15 5.57 17.73
N ALA A 48 6.01 6.18 17.39
CA ALA A 48 5.66 6.49 16.01
C ALA A 48 6.71 7.44 15.40
N SER A 49 7.74 6.89 14.75
CA SER A 49 8.63 7.67 13.91
C SER A 49 7.81 8.28 12.76
N PRO A 50 8.08 9.55 12.38
CA PRO A 50 7.42 10.16 11.25
C PRO A 50 7.64 9.31 9.99
N ALA A 51 6.59 9.20 9.16
CA ALA A 51 6.68 8.43 7.93
C ALA A 51 7.79 8.97 7.02
N CYS A 52 8.70 8.11 6.59
CA CYS A 52 9.69 8.48 5.59
C CYS A 52 9.06 8.30 4.21
N LEU A 53 8.76 9.42 3.55
CA LEU A 53 8.44 9.42 2.13
C LEU A 53 9.76 9.40 1.35
N LEU A 54 10.05 8.27 0.73
CA LEU A 54 11.18 8.15 -0.16
C LEU A 54 10.71 8.43 -1.59
N VAL A 55 11.14 9.57 -2.12
CA VAL A 55 10.94 9.94 -3.53
C VAL A 55 12.14 9.42 -4.32
N PRO A 56 11.97 8.95 -5.56
CA PRO A 56 13.07 8.42 -6.34
C PRO A 56 14.26 9.36 -6.53
N GLU A 57 14.00 10.67 -6.60
CA GLU A 57 15.03 11.71 -6.73
C GLU A 57 15.87 11.90 -5.44
N HIS A 58 15.39 11.40 -4.30
CA HIS A 58 16.05 11.56 -3.00
C HIS A 58 16.79 10.29 -2.53
N LEU A 59 16.72 9.19 -3.28
CA LEU A 59 17.58 8.03 -3.05
C LEU A 59 18.90 8.19 -3.80
N PRO A 60 20.05 7.80 -3.22
CA PRO A 60 21.33 7.72 -3.93
C PRO A 60 21.39 6.61 -5.00
N LEU A 61 20.24 6.03 -5.38
CA LEU A 61 20.07 4.81 -6.18
C LEU A 61 19.46 5.06 -7.58
N GLY A 62 19.47 6.29 -8.12
CA GLY A 62 18.73 6.69 -9.34
C GLY A 62 18.48 5.60 -10.42
N PRO A 63 19.52 4.93 -10.97
CA PRO A 63 19.35 3.83 -11.94
C PRO A 63 18.76 2.55 -11.33
N GLU A 64 19.25 2.14 -10.17
CA GLU A 64 18.83 0.94 -9.45
C GLU A 64 17.36 1.03 -9.01
N LEU A 65 16.89 2.21 -8.62
CA LEU A 65 15.50 2.40 -8.24
C LEU A 65 14.55 2.34 -9.43
N ALA A 66 14.98 2.78 -10.62
CA ALA A 66 14.21 2.59 -11.85
C ALA A 66 14.08 1.11 -12.23
N GLU A 67 15.15 0.32 -12.03
CA GLU A 67 15.10 -1.14 -12.20
C GLU A 67 14.14 -1.79 -11.19
N TRP A 68 14.20 -1.39 -9.92
CA TRP A 68 13.26 -1.85 -8.91
C TRP A 68 11.83 -1.48 -9.25
N TRP A 69 11.58 -0.26 -9.70
CA TRP A 69 10.26 0.17 -10.13
C TRP A 69 9.74 -0.73 -11.26
N TRP A 70 10.57 -0.97 -12.29
CA TRP A 70 10.24 -1.89 -13.38
C TRP A 70 9.95 -3.33 -12.92
N GLN A 71 10.72 -3.84 -11.97
CA GLN A 71 10.51 -5.18 -11.41
C GLN A 71 9.21 -5.27 -10.61
N VAL A 72 8.91 -4.28 -9.77
CA VAL A 72 7.68 -4.22 -8.96
C VAL A 72 6.43 -4.13 -9.82
N GLN A 73 6.50 -3.49 -11.00
CA GLN A 73 5.40 -3.48 -11.96
C GLN A 73 5.09 -4.87 -12.53
N ARG A 74 6.11 -5.75 -12.64
CA ARG A 74 5.99 -7.05 -13.29
C ARG A 74 5.74 -8.20 -12.33
N GLN A 75 6.24 -8.11 -11.10
CA GLN A 75 6.22 -9.21 -10.14
C GLN A 75 5.76 -8.74 -8.77
N LEU A 76 4.75 -9.43 -8.23
CA LEU A 76 4.20 -9.13 -6.91
C LEU A 76 5.26 -9.24 -5.80
N ALA A 77 6.14 -10.24 -5.90
CA ALA A 77 7.19 -10.50 -4.91
C ALA A 77 8.32 -9.46 -4.91
N SER A 78 8.50 -8.69 -5.99
CA SER A 78 9.60 -7.71 -6.06
C SER A 78 9.45 -6.58 -5.05
N PHE A 79 8.23 -6.25 -4.62
CA PHE A 79 8.01 -5.20 -3.63
C PHE A 79 8.53 -5.59 -2.24
N SER A 80 8.35 -6.85 -1.83
CA SER A 80 8.91 -7.32 -0.55
C SER A 80 10.43 -7.45 -0.64
N GLN A 81 10.96 -7.87 -1.79
CA GLN A 81 12.42 -7.91 -2.04
C GLN A 81 13.05 -6.51 -1.98
N LEU A 82 12.40 -5.50 -2.57
CA LEU A 82 12.80 -4.10 -2.47
C LEU A 82 12.85 -3.64 -1.01
N CYS A 83 11.80 -3.93 -0.24
CA CYS A 83 11.76 -3.60 1.19
C CYS A 83 12.92 -4.25 1.96
N CYS A 84 13.20 -5.54 1.70
CA CYS A 84 14.34 -6.23 2.30
C CYS A 84 15.68 -5.63 1.89
N HIS A 85 15.86 -5.31 0.61
CA HIS A 85 17.07 -4.69 0.07
C HIS A 85 17.36 -3.34 0.73
N LEU A 86 16.34 -2.49 0.88
CA LEU A 86 16.42 -1.19 1.55
C LEU A 86 16.37 -1.27 3.09
N ARG A 87 16.22 -2.47 3.66
CA ARG A 87 16.05 -2.71 5.11
C ARG A 87 14.92 -1.87 5.74
N CYS A 88 13.83 -1.72 5.00
CA CYS A 88 12.64 -0.99 5.41
C CYS A 88 11.41 -1.90 5.41
N VAL A 89 10.33 -1.41 6.01
CA VAL A 89 9.02 -2.06 5.97
C VAL A 89 7.95 -1.05 5.52
N PRO A 90 6.86 -1.50 4.87
CA PRO A 90 5.74 -0.62 4.54
C PRO A 90 5.19 0.06 5.80
N ASN A 91 5.11 1.39 5.79
CA ASN A 91 4.61 2.12 6.95
C ASN A 91 3.08 2.17 6.92
N ILE A 92 2.44 1.09 7.36
CA ILE A 92 0.97 1.01 7.41
C ILE A 92 0.35 2.05 8.36
N GLY A 93 1.10 2.53 9.36
CA GLY A 93 0.65 3.56 10.30
C GLY A 93 0.55 4.95 9.67
N ALA A 94 1.19 5.17 8.50
CA ALA A 94 1.06 6.40 7.73
C ALA A 94 -0.27 6.51 6.98
N LEU A 95 -1.02 5.41 6.85
CA LEU A 95 -2.28 5.38 6.12
C LEU A 95 -3.46 5.37 7.10
N HIS A 96 -4.35 6.34 6.96
CA HIS A 96 -5.63 6.34 7.66
C HIS A 96 -6.76 5.93 6.69
N LYS A 97 -7.50 4.89 7.06
CA LYS A 97 -8.66 4.45 6.28
C LYS A 97 -9.72 5.55 6.26
N TRP A 98 -10.04 6.05 5.07
CA TRP A 98 -11.10 7.05 4.91
C TRP A 98 -12.47 6.40 4.67
N LYS A 99 -12.60 5.55 3.63
CA LYS A 99 -13.86 4.92 3.20
C LYS A 99 -13.60 3.59 2.48
N TYR A 100 -14.62 2.74 2.42
CA TYR A 100 -14.68 1.64 1.46
C TYR A 100 -15.71 1.99 0.39
N TRP A 101 -15.29 1.91 -0.88
CA TRP A 101 -16.16 2.08 -2.02
C TRP A 101 -16.42 0.71 -2.62
N LEU A 102 -17.69 0.30 -2.67
CA LEU A 102 -18.10 -0.88 -3.42
C LEU A 102 -18.55 -0.44 -4.80
N THR A 103 -18.04 -1.09 -5.83
CA THR A 103 -18.56 -0.93 -7.19
C THR A 103 -20.03 -1.33 -7.19
N PRO A 104 -20.95 -0.47 -7.63
CA PRO A 104 -22.36 -0.84 -7.74
C PRO A 104 -22.49 -2.07 -8.65
N MET A 105 -23.00 -3.17 -8.12
CA MET A 105 -23.38 -4.30 -8.93
C MET A 105 -24.73 -3.96 -9.54
N GLY A 106 -24.73 -3.40 -10.75
CA GLY A 106 -25.95 -3.25 -11.51
C GLY A 106 -26.61 -4.62 -11.62
N GLN A 107 -27.90 -4.74 -11.31
CA GLN A 107 -28.65 -5.84 -11.92
C GLN A 107 -28.51 -5.62 -13.42
N ALA A 108 -27.68 -6.42 -14.08
CA ALA A 108 -27.61 -6.46 -15.53
C ALA A 108 -28.93 -7.02 -16.05
N ARG A 109 -30.00 -6.21 -15.96
CA ARG A 109 -31.18 -6.36 -16.78
C ARG A 109 -30.82 -5.77 -18.14
N TRP A 110 -30.14 -6.56 -18.95
CA TRP A 110 -30.34 -6.47 -20.40
C TRP A 110 -31.75 -6.99 -20.68
N ALA A 111 -32.76 -6.22 -20.28
CA ALA A 111 -34.13 -6.44 -20.70
C ALA A 111 -34.25 -5.81 -22.08
N ALA A 112 -34.32 -6.70 -23.08
CA ALA A 112 -34.80 -6.49 -24.44
C ALA A 112 -35.29 -5.06 -24.77
N LEU A 113 -34.56 -4.41 -25.67
CA LEU A 113 -35.12 -3.56 -26.72
C LEU A 113 -34.44 -3.95 -28.04
#